data_AF-A0A950Z8L4-F1
#
_entry.id   AF-A0A950Z8L4-F1
#
_cell.length_a   1.000
_cell.length_b   1.000
_cell.length_c   1.000
_cell.angle_alpha   90.00
_cell.angle_beta   90.00
_cell.angle_gamma   90.00
#
_symmetry.space_group_name_H-M   'P 1'
#
loop_
_entity.id
_entity.type
_entity.pdbx_description
1 polymer ?
#
loop_
_entity_poly.entity_id
_entity_poly.type
_entity_poly.pdbx_seq_one_letter_code
_entity_poly.pdbx_strand_id
1 'polypeptide(L)'
;MPGKDIIVIGASAGGIEALRSVFGSLPADFPASIFVVLHTSPDSPGVLAHIFAEAGPLPVKYAVHGERIEPGWIYVARADHHMLVAPGKIELTRGPRENRFRPAIDPLFRSAAQTYGPRVVGVILSGGLDDGVNGLWTIKQLGGTTVVQDPDEALAPSMPLSALTYVRVDYKVRVAELAPLLVRLAATRADAREGELAVPEDIEIEVKIAKEDKATTVGVQKLGTPSMYACPECHGVLLQMKDANPLRFRCHTGHAYTLESLLADMDDVIEDSLWSAIRALEERAMLMRQAAAHAREAHAGDARALLEFAEETQRRADIVRQAVFDEHAKASGAGA
;
A
#
# COMPACT_ATOMS: atom_id res chain seq x y z
N MET A 1 -0.76 -11.39 -32.81
CA MET A 1 -0.42 -10.59 -31.63
C MET A 1 -0.99 -11.28 -30.41
N PRO A 2 -0.24 -11.39 -29.31
CA PRO A 2 -0.75 -11.95 -28.06
C PRO A 2 -1.98 -11.17 -27.58
N GLY A 3 -2.86 -11.84 -26.84
CA GLY A 3 -4.02 -11.22 -26.19
C GLY A 3 -3.59 -10.36 -24.98
N LYS A 4 -4.57 -9.78 -24.28
CA LYS A 4 -4.32 -9.12 -22.98
C LYS A 4 -4.16 -10.18 -21.89
N ASP A 5 -2.96 -10.76 -21.82
CA ASP A 5 -2.66 -11.97 -21.07
C ASP A 5 -1.93 -11.74 -19.74
N ILE A 6 -1.75 -10.48 -19.34
CA ILE A 6 -1.16 -10.09 -18.05
C ILE A 6 -2.21 -9.31 -17.26
N ILE A 7 -2.76 -9.93 -16.23
CA ILE A 7 -3.79 -9.31 -15.38
C ILE A 7 -3.19 -9.05 -14.01
N VAL A 8 -3.14 -7.78 -13.61
CA VAL A 8 -2.65 -7.37 -12.29
C VAL A 8 -3.83 -6.86 -11.46
N ILE A 9 -4.00 -7.39 -10.27
CA ILE A 9 -5.13 -7.08 -9.38
C ILE A 9 -4.59 -6.57 -8.06
N GLY A 10 -5.08 -5.40 -7.64
CA GLY A 10 -4.77 -4.77 -6.36
C GLY A 10 -6.02 -4.69 -5.49
N ALA A 11 -5.88 -5.05 -4.22
CA ALA A 11 -6.95 -4.99 -3.24
C ALA A 11 -6.40 -4.75 -1.82
N SER A 12 -7.27 -4.35 -0.89
CA SER A 12 -6.94 -4.18 0.52
C SER A 12 -8.12 -4.59 1.41
N ALA A 13 -8.62 -3.71 2.29
CA ALA A 13 -9.79 -3.95 3.12
C ALA A 13 -11.01 -4.40 2.30
N GLY A 14 -11.57 -5.57 2.63
CA GLY A 14 -12.66 -6.21 1.88
C GLY A 14 -12.28 -6.85 0.55
N GLY A 15 -10.99 -6.92 0.24
CA GLY A 15 -10.48 -7.52 -1.00
C GLY A 15 -10.58 -9.04 -1.04
N ILE A 16 -10.57 -9.72 0.11
CA ILE A 16 -10.58 -11.20 0.17
C ILE A 16 -11.87 -11.75 -0.43
N GLU A 17 -13.02 -11.24 -0.02
CA GLU A 17 -14.33 -11.67 -0.50
C GLU A 17 -14.48 -11.38 -2.00
N ALA A 18 -14.05 -10.19 -2.44
CA ALA A 18 -14.08 -9.80 -3.84
C ALA A 18 -13.22 -10.74 -4.70
N LEU A 19 -11.98 -11.00 -4.31
CA LEU A 19 -11.06 -11.90 -5.02
C LEU A 19 -11.59 -13.33 -5.08
N ARG A 20 -12.13 -13.87 -3.98
CA ARG A 20 -12.74 -15.22 -3.98
C ARG A 20 -13.90 -15.31 -4.97
N SER A 21 -14.77 -14.30 -5.00
CA SER A 21 -15.89 -14.26 -5.95
C SER A 21 -15.41 -14.22 -7.40
N VAL A 22 -14.39 -13.41 -7.70
CA VAL A 22 -13.79 -13.36 -9.05
C VAL A 22 -13.20 -14.71 -9.43
N PHE A 23 -12.33 -15.28 -8.58
CA PHE A 23 -11.61 -16.51 -8.89
C PHE A 23 -12.53 -17.72 -9.03
N GLY A 24 -13.59 -17.80 -8.22
CA GLY A 24 -14.60 -18.86 -8.35
C GLY A 24 -15.45 -18.78 -9.60
N SER A 25 -15.46 -17.63 -10.27
CA SER A 25 -16.21 -17.39 -11.51
C SER A 25 -15.36 -17.49 -12.77
N LEU A 26 -14.04 -17.69 -12.64
CA LEU A 26 -13.14 -17.86 -13.79
C LEU A 26 -13.21 -19.30 -14.32
N PRO A 27 -13.13 -19.51 -15.65
CA PRO A 27 -13.11 -20.84 -16.23
C PRO A 27 -11.73 -21.51 -16.04
N ALA A 28 -11.68 -22.85 -16.07
CA ALA A 28 -10.44 -23.61 -15.86
C ALA A 28 -9.41 -23.44 -16.99
N ASP A 29 -9.86 -23.09 -18.20
CA ASP A 29 -9.03 -22.85 -19.39
C ASP A 29 -8.71 -21.37 -19.60
N PHE A 30 -8.78 -20.56 -18.53
CA PHE A 30 -8.49 -19.14 -18.60
C PHE A 30 -7.08 -18.85 -19.16
N PRO A 31 -6.94 -18.10 -20.26
CA PRO A 31 -5.70 -18.07 -21.03
C PRO A 31 -4.66 -17.04 -20.54
N ALA A 32 -4.97 -16.24 -19.51
CA ALA A 32 -4.10 -15.18 -19.00
C ALA A 32 -3.46 -15.57 -17.66
N SER A 33 -2.36 -14.91 -17.30
CA SER A 33 -1.75 -15.00 -15.97
C SER A 33 -2.27 -13.87 -15.08
N ILE A 34 -2.62 -14.20 -13.84
CA ILE A 34 -3.15 -13.24 -12.86
C ILE A 34 -2.12 -13.03 -11.75
N PHE A 35 -1.82 -11.78 -11.43
CA PHE A 35 -0.91 -11.37 -10.36
C PHE A 35 -1.69 -10.54 -9.35
N VAL A 36 -1.63 -10.93 -8.08
CA VAL A 36 -2.48 -10.37 -7.03
C VAL A 36 -1.62 -9.77 -5.95
N VAL A 37 -1.84 -8.49 -5.67
CA VAL A 37 -1.40 -7.85 -4.42
C VAL A 37 -2.63 -7.61 -3.55
N LEU A 38 -2.60 -8.21 -2.37
CA LEU A 38 -3.51 -7.88 -1.27
C LEU A 38 -2.66 -7.32 -0.14
N HIS A 39 -2.99 -6.12 0.35
CA HIS A 39 -2.27 -5.54 1.49
C HIS A 39 -2.37 -6.46 2.71
N THR A 40 -1.22 -6.79 3.25
CA THR A 40 -1.09 -7.66 4.43
C THR A 40 -0.01 -7.14 5.36
N SER A 41 -0.15 -7.44 6.65
CA SER A 41 0.93 -7.23 7.60
C SER A 41 2.18 -8.03 7.17
N PRO A 42 3.40 -7.49 7.38
CA PRO A 42 4.65 -8.24 7.19
C PRO A 42 4.68 -9.59 7.93
N ASP A 43 3.99 -9.69 9.06
CA ASP A 43 3.91 -10.89 9.91
C ASP A 43 2.73 -11.82 9.55
N SER A 44 2.08 -11.59 8.41
CA SER A 44 0.93 -12.38 7.96
C SER A 44 1.29 -13.88 7.86
N PRO A 45 0.43 -14.78 8.36
CA PRO A 45 0.72 -16.22 8.43
C PRO A 45 0.78 -16.92 7.07
N GLY A 46 0.55 -16.20 5.96
CA GLY A 46 0.72 -16.74 4.62
C GLY A 46 -0.37 -17.72 4.19
N VAL A 47 -1.64 -17.49 4.56
CA VAL A 47 -2.76 -18.38 4.21
C VAL A 47 -3.52 -17.97 2.93
N LEU A 48 -3.29 -16.79 2.37
CA LEU A 48 -4.04 -16.23 1.24
C LEU A 48 -4.04 -17.12 0.00
N ALA A 49 -2.88 -17.65 -0.41
CA ALA A 49 -2.82 -18.51 -1.58
C ALA A 49 -3.69 -19.77 -1.43
N HIS A 50 -3.78 -20.32 -0.22
CA HIS A 50 -4.65 -21.46 0.07
C HIS A 50 -6.13 -21.06 0.01
N ILE A 51 -6.50 -19.94 0.64
CA ILE A 51 -7.87 -19.40 0.61
C ILE A 51 -8.35 -19.17 -0.84
N PHE A 52 -7.47 -18.66 -1.69
CA PHE A 52 -7.79 -18.40 -3.10
C PHE A 52 -7.76 -19.67 -3.95
N ALA A 53 -6.91 -20.65 -3.64
CA ALA A 53 -6.91 -21.96 -4.31
C ALA A 53 -8.23 -22.71 -4.11
N GLU A 54 -8.88 -22.55 -2.96
CA GLU A 54 -10.19 -23.15 -2.69
C GLU A 54 -11.36 -22.41 -3.37
N ALA A 55 -11.11 -21.22 -3.91
CA ALA A 55 -12.18 -20.38 -4.44
C ALA A 55 -12.62 -20.79 -5.85
N GLY A 56 -11.72 -21.33 -6.68
CA GLY A 56 -11.99 -21.56 -8.11
C GLY A 56 -11.09 -22.61 -8.75
N PRO A 57 -11.25 -22.83 -10.07
CA PRO A 57 -10.60 -23.95 -10.76
C PRO A 57 -9.15 -23.68 -11.16
N LEU A 58 -8.70 -22.42 -11.14
CA LEU A 58 -7.33 -22.06 -11.53
C LEU A 58 -6.35 -22.36 -10.40
N PRO A 59 -5.15 -22.89 -10.70
CA PRO A 59 -4.13 -23.10 -9.69
C PRO A 59 -3.62 -21.76 -9.14
N VAL A 60 -3.48 -21.70 -7.81
CA VAL A 60 -3.04 -20.52 -7.08
C VAL A 60 -1.80 -20.84 -6.26
N LYS A 61 -0.81 -19.95 -6.28
CA LYS A 61 0.38 -20.06 -5.43
C LYS A 61 0.91 -18.69 -5.02
N TYR A 62 1.72 -18.66 -3.98
CA TYR A 62 2.59 -17.51 -3.76
C TYR A 62 3.63 -17.42 -4.85
N ALA A 63 3.90 -16.20 -5.29
CA ALA A 63 5.00 -15.92 -6.18
C ALA A 63 6.34 -16.36 -5.58
N VAL A 64 7.23 -16.82 -6.45
CA VAL A 64 8.61 -17.22 -6.16
C VAL A 64 9.53 -16.38 -7.02
N HIS A 65 10.56 -15.79 -6.41
CA HIS A 65 11.52 -14.96 -7.13
C HIS A 65 12.18 -15.74 -8.29
N GLY A 66 12.16 -15.16 -9.48
CA GLY A 66 12.77 -15.72 -10.68
C GLY A 66 11.93 -16.80 -11.39
N GLU A 67 10.75 -17.14 -10.88
CA GLU A 67 9.91 -18.16 -11.52
C GLU A 67 9.33 -17.67 -12.84
N ARG A 68 9.10 -18.62 -13.76
CA ARG A 68 8.50 -18.34 -15.07
C ARG A 68 7.02 -18.02 -14.94
N ILE A 69 6.58 -17.05 -15.72
CA ILE A 69 5.16 -16.73 -15.87
C ILE A 69 4.49 -17.79 -16.75
N GLU A 70 3.44 -18.42 -16.21
CA GLU A 70 2.64 -19.45 -16.87
C GLU A 70 1.19 -18.96 -17.03
N PRO A 71 0.60 -19.07 -18.23
CA PRO A 71 -0.83 -18.81 -18.44
C PRO A 71 -1.72 -19.70 -17.56
N GLY A 72 -2.88 -19.18 -17.14
CA GLY A 72 -3.84 -19.93 -16.33
C GLY A 72 -3.47 -20.03 -14.84
N TRP A 73 -2.41 -19.35 -14.39
CA TRP A 73 -2.02 -19.31 -12.98
C TRP A 73 -2.41 -18.00 -12.30
N ILE A 74 -2.72 -18.10 -11.00
CA ILE A 74 -2.85 -16.97 -10.10
C ILE A 74 -1.64 -16.94 -9.16
N TYR A 75 -0.89 -15.84 -9.22
CA TYR A 75 0.29 -15.58 -8.40
C TYR A 75 -0.05 -14.55 -7.33
N VAL A 76 0.11 -14.91 -6.07
CA VAL A 76 -0.15 -14.04 -4.93
C VAL A 76 1.16 -13.46 -4.41
N ALA A 77 1.21 -12.15 -4.21
CA ALA A 77 2.35 -11.49 -3.59
C ALA A 77 2.60 -12.03 -2.18
N ARG A 78 3.88 -12.14 -1.79
CA ARG A 78 4.27 -12.56 -0.44
C ARG A 78 4.31 -11.35 0.48
N ALA A 79 3.96 -11.55 1.74
CA ALA A 79 4.15 -10.53 2.78
C ALA A 79 5.61 -10.06 2.82
N ASP A 80 5.80 -8.76 3.08
CA ASP A 80 7.10 -8.08 3.15
C ASP A 80 7.95 -8.15 1.86
N HIS A 81 7.36 -8.47 0.72
CA HIS A 81 8.04 -8.42 -0.59
C HIS A 81 7.15 -7.74 -1.62
N HIS A 82 7.68 -6.75 -2.34
CA HIS A 82 7.05 -6.28 -3.57
C HIS A 82 7.11 -7.38 -4.62
N MET A 83 6.01 -7.55 -5.35
CA MET A 83 5.94 -8.44 -6.50
C MET A 83 6.01 -7.60 -7.77
N LEU A 84 7.02 -7.85 -8.59
CA LEU A 84 7.23 -7.17 -9.86
C LEU A 84 7.14 -8.17 -11.01
N VAL A 85 6.73 -7.65 -12.15
CA VAL A 85 6.62 -8.41 -13.39
C VAL A 85 7.75 -7.98 -14.31
N ALA A 86 8.58 -8.94 -14.72
CA ALA A 86 9.70 -8.75 -15.65
C ALA A 86 9.50 -9.63 -16.91
N PRO A 87 10.31 -9.44 -17.98
CA PRO A 87 10.17 -10.25 -19.19
C PRO A 87 10.22 -11.75 -18.89
N GLY A 88 9.08 -12.43 -19.05
CA GLY A 88 8.90 -13.87 -18.86
C GLY A 88 8.97 -14.41 -17.41
N LYS A 89 9.19 -13.56 -16.40
CA LYS A 89 9.43 -14.01 -15.01
C LYS A 89 8.88 -13.05 -13.96
N ILE A 90 8.72 -13.56 -12.74
CA ILE A 90 8.33 -12.78 -11.56
C ILE A 90 9.57 -12.40 -10.74
N GLU A 91 9.64 -11.18 -10.25
CA GLU A 91 10.71 -10.72 -9.35
C GLU A 91 10.09 -10.34 -8.01
N LEU A 92 10.60 -10.93 -6.92
CA LEU A 92 10.25 -10.50 -5.56
C LEU A 92 11.39 -9.70 -4.96
N THR A 93 11.06 -8.58 -4.34
CA THR A 93 12.05 -7.63 -3.82
C THR A 93 11.62 -7.05 -2.48
N ARG A 94 12.58 -6.64 -1.67
CA ARG A 94 12.45 -5.88 -0.43
C ARG A 94 12.80 -4.41 -0.65
N GLY A 95 12.47 -3.89 -1.83
CA GLY A 95 12.57 -2.46 -2.12
C GLY A 95 11.82 -1.62 -1.07
N PRO A 96 12.07 -0.29 -1.04
CA PRO A 96 11.40 0.61 -0.09
C PRO A 96 9.88 0.45 -0.14
N ARG A 97 9.21 0.60 1.01
CA ARG A 97 7.74 0.60 1.05
C ARG A 97 7.17 1.73 0.18
N GLU A 98 6.01 1.46 -0.40
CA GLU A 98 5.24 2.47 -1.13
C GLU A 98 3.84 2.53 -0.56
N ASN A 99 3.35 3.74 -0.30
CA ASN A 99 2.03 3.99 0.28
C ASN A 99 1.78 3.14 1.53
N ARG A 100 2.79 3.03 2.42
CA ARG A 100 2.78 2.26 3.69
C ARG A 100 2.94 0.74 3.54
N PHE A 101 2.87 0.20 2.31
CA PHE A 101 2.78 -1.24 2.09
C PHE A 101 4.03 -1.85 1.44
N ARG A 102 4.22 -3.13 1.76
CA ARG A 102 5.08 -4.09 1.05
C ARG A 102 4.54 -5.50 1.31
N PRO A 103 3.82 -6.13 0.35
CA PRO A 103 3.63 -5.71 -1.04
C PRO A 103 2.72 -4.50 -1.21
N ALA A 104 3.14 -3.54 -2.05
CA ALA A 104 2.30 -2.47 -2.57
C ALA A 104 1.80 -2.80 -3.98
N ILE A 105 0.66 -2.22 -4.37
CA ILE A 105 0.01 -2.43 -5.67
C ILE A 105 0.75 -1.66 -6.77
N ASP A 106 1.18 -0.43 -6.49
CA ASP A 106 1.86 0.44 -7.46
C ASP A 106 3.11 -0.19 -8.12
N PRO A 107 4.04 -0.84 -7.39
CA PRO A 107 5.17 -1.55 -7.99
C PRO A 107 4.77 -2.67 -8.96
N LEU A 108 3.76 -3.47 -8.60
CA LEU A 108 3.26 -4.54 -9.48
C LEU A 108 2.72 -3.94 -10.78
N PHE A 109 1.85 -2.94 -10.66
CA PHE A 109 1.16 -2.34 -11.80
C PHE A 109 2.13 -1.64 -12.74
N ARG A 110 3.05 -0.83 -12.20
CA ARG A 110 4.07 -0.13 -13.00
C ARG A 110 5.02 -1.08 -13.71
N SER A 111 5.52 -2.11 -13.02
CA SER A 111 6.46 -3.07 -13.64
C SER A 111 5.79 -3.91 -14.72
N ALA A 112 4.52 -4.30 -14.54
CA ALA A 112 3.74 -4.98 -15.57
C ALA A 112 3.51 -4.08 -16.79
N ALA A 113 3.09 -2.84 -16.56
CA ALA A 113 2.86 -1.86 -17.63
C ALA A 113 4.14 -1.57 -18.43
N GLN A 114 5.27 -1.34 -17.74
CA GLN A 114 6.57 -1.14 -18.39
C GLN A 114 6.97 -2.34 -19.25
N THR A 115 6.71 -3.57 -18.78
CA THR A 115 7.18 -4.79 -19.45
C THR A 115 6.27 -5.22 -20.61
N TYR A 116 4.95 -5.09 -20.45
CA TYR A 116 3.96 -5.71 -21.32
C TYR A 116 2.99 -4.70 -21.97
N GLY A 117 3.03 -3.43 -21.56
CA GLY A 117 2.29 -2.33 -22.18
C GLY A 117 0.81 -2.66 -22.43
N PRO A 118 0.32 -2.60 -23.69
CA PRO A 118 -1.08 -2.83 -24.02
C PRO A 118 -1.65 -4.23 -23.71
N ARG A 119 -0.79 -5.19 -23.37
CA ARG A 119 -1.23 -6.53 -22.93
C ARG A 119 -1.71 -6.57 -21.49
N VAL A 120 -1.49 -5.49 -20.72
CA VAL A 120 -1.82 -5.44 -19.30
C VAL A 120 -3.27 -5.03 -19.07
N VAL A 121 -3.94 -5.74 -18.17
CA VAL A 121 -5.20 -5.32 -17.55
C VAL A 121 -4.94 -5.07 -16.07
N GLY A 122 -5.10 -3.81 -15.63
CA GLY A 122 -5.03 -3.43 -14.23
C GLY A 122 -6.41 -3.40 -13.60
N VAL A 123 -6.57 -4.04 -12.44
CA VAL A 123 -7.84 -4.14 -11.72
C VAL A 123 -7.67 -3.63 -10.30
N ILE A 124 -8.38 -2.57 -9.92
CA ILE A 124 -8.46 -2.11 -8.52
C ILE A 124 -9.79 -2.57 -7.92
N LEU A 125 -9.70 -3.23 -6.76
CA LEU A 125 -10.83 -3.69 -5.97
C LEU A 125 -10.94 -2.89 -4.65
N SER A 126 -11.89 -3.29 -3.81
CA SER A 126 -12.11 -2.76 -2.46
C SER A 126 -10.80 -2.59 -1.69
N GLY A 127 -10.65 -1.42 -1.06
CA GLY A 127 -9.48 -1.06 -0.29
C GLY A 127 -9.54 0.35 0.30
N GLY A 128 -8.74 0.58 1.34
CA GLY A 128 -8.54 1.91 1.93
C GLY A 128 -7.45 2.70 1.21
N LEU A 129 -7.47 4.03 1.38
CA LEU A 129 -6.50 4.95 0.78
C LEU A 129 -6.44 4.81 -0.75
N ASP A 130 -5.26 4.92 -1.35
CA ASP A 130 -5.09 5.18 -2.78
C ASP A 130 -3.89 4.44 -3.41
N ASP A 131 -3.34 3.41 -2.76
CA ASP A 131 -2.32 2.58 -3.39
C ASP A 131 -2.88 1.86 -4.63
N GLY A 132 -2.07 1.78 -5.68
CA GLY A 132 -2.46 1.22 -6.99
C GLY A 132 -2.97 2.28 -7.96
N VAL A 133 -3.41 3.46 -7.51
CA VAL A 133 -3.95 4.51 -8.39
C VAL A 133 -2.89 4.99 -9.38
N ASN A 134 -1.67 5.24 -8.91
CA ASN A 134 -0.59 5.68 -9.77
C ASN A 134 -0.12 4.56 -10.71
N GLY A 135 -0.08 3.31 -10.22
CA GLY A 135 0.18 2.15 -11.05
C GLY A 135 -0.88 1.95 -12.14
N LEU A 136 -2.15 2.17 -11.82
CA LEU A 136 -3.27 2.07 -12.77
C LEU A 136 -3.19 3.21 -13.79
N TRP A 137 -2.77 4.41 -13.38
CA TRP A 137 -2.46 5.51 -14.28
C TRP A 137 -1.33 5.13 -15.24
N THR A 138 -0.24 4.51 -14.76
CA THR A 138 0.86 4.01 -15.62
C THR A 138 0.38 2.93 -16.59
N ILE A 139 -0.47 2.00 -16.15
CA ILE A 139 -1.11 1.01 -17.05
C ILE A 139 -1.85 1.74 -18.15
N LYS A 140 -2.66 2.76 -17.82
CA LYS A 140 -3.40 3.52 -18.82
C LYS A 140 -2.49 4.29 -19.77
N GLN A 141 -1.46 4.93 -19.24
CA GLN A 141 -0.50 5.72 -19.99
C GLN A 141 0.26 4.88 -21.02
N LEU A 142 0.54 3.61 -20.71
CA LEU A 142 1.25 2.66 -21.57
C LEU A 142 0.32 1.76 -22.39
N GLY A 143 -0.93 2.19 -22.61
CA GLY A 143 -1.90 1.53 -23.50
C GLY A 143 -2.61 0.30 -22.90
N GLY A 144 -2.39 0.01 -21.63
CA GLY A 144 -3.09 -1.04 -20.90
C GLY A 144 -4.55 -0.69 -20.62
N THR A 145 -5.32 -1.70 -20.20
CA THR A 145 -6.74 -1.55 -19.86
C THR A 145 -6.93 -1.40 -18.36
N THR A 146 -7.75 -0.43 -17.95
CA THR A 146 -8.00 -0.14 -16.54
C THR A 146 -9.41 -0.52 -16.12
N VAL A 147 -9.52 -1.29 -15.04
CA VAL A 147 -10.78 -1.80 -14.49
C VAL A 147 -10.84 -1.44 -13.02
N VAL A 148 -11.99 -0.97 -12.57
CA VAL A 148 -12.24 -0.63 -11.17
C VAL A 148 -13.55 -1.28 -10.72
N GLN A 149 -13.53 -1.89 -9.53
CA GLN A 149 -14.74 -2.37 -8.86
C GLN A 149 -15.69 -1.20 -8.62
N ASP A 150 -17.00 -1.38 -8.85
CA ASP A 150 -18.00 -0.37 -8.54
C ASP A 150 -17.94 0.03 -7.04
N PRO A 151 -17.63 1.29 -6.69
CA PRO A 151 -17.46 1.68 -5.30
C PRO A 151 -18.73 1.49 -4.46
N ASP A 152 -19.92 1.53 -5.08
CA ASP A 152 -21.21 1.38 -4.39
C ASP A 152 -21.40 0.00 -3.74
N GLU A 153 -20.62 -1.02 -4.12
CA GLU A 153 -20.62 -2.34 -3.48
C GLU A 153 -19.29 -2.73 -2.83
N ALA A 154 -18.30 -1.85 -2.86
CA ALA A 154 -17.01 -2.09 -2.22
C ALA A 154 -17.16 -1.94 -0.70
N LEU A 155 -16.64 -2.91 0.05
CA LEU A 155 -16.65 -2.84 1.53
C LEU A 155 -15.82 -1.65 2.02
N ALA A 156 -14.71 -1.35 1.34
CA ALA A 156 -13.91 -0.15 1.51
C ALA A 156 -13.82 0.58 0.15
N PRO A 157 -14.61 1.64 -0.06
CA PRO A 157 -14.73 2.27 -1.39
C PRO A 157 -13.64 3.29 -1.70
N SER A 158 -12.78 3.66 -0.74
CA SER A 158 -11.77 4.73 -0.88
C SER A 158 -10.85 4.52 -2.08
N MET A 159 -10.26 3.33 -2.22
CA MET A 159 -9.30 3.02 -3.27
C MET A 159 -9.95 2.98 -4.67
N PRO A 160 -11.10 2.31 -4.88
CA PRO A 160 -11.87 2.45 -6.12
C PRO A 160 -12.27 3.90 -6.46
N LEU A 161 -12.72 4.70 -5.49
CA LEU A 161 -13.09 6.10 -5.70
C LEU A 161 -11.88 6.95 -6.12
N SER A 162 -10.73 6.74 -5.48
CA SER A 162 -9.49 7.44 -5.83
C SER A 162 -9.06 7.09 -7.26
N ALA A 163 -9.15 5.81 -7.65
CA ALA A 163 -8.87 5.38 -9.02
C ALA A 163 -9.79 6.04 -10.06
N LEU A 164 -11.09 6.14 -9.79
CA LEU A 164 -12.05 6.83 -10.67
C LEU A 164 -11.82 8.34 -10.75
N THR A 165 -11.24 8.94 -9.70
CA THR A 165 -10.95 10.38 -9.64
C THR A 165 -9.73 10.74 -10.49
N TYR A 166 -8.66 9.94 -10.41
CA TYR A 166 -7.36 10.29 -10.98
C TYR A 166 -7.01 9.55 -12.27
N VAL A 167 -7.70 8.46 -12.60
CA VAL A 167 -7.40 7.64 -13.78
C VAL A 167 -8.59 7.62 -14.72
N ARG A 168 -8.31 7.70 -16.03
CA ARG A 168 -9.32 7.39 -17.05
C ARG A 168 -9.56 5.88 -17.07
N VAL A 169 -10.52 5.44 -16.27
CA VAL A 169 -10.94 4.04 -16.14
C VAL A 169 -11.72 3.60 -17.38
N ASP A 170 -11.38 2.45 -17.95
CA ASP A 170 -12.09 1.88 -19.10
C ASP A 170 -13.37 1.15 -18.69
N TYR A 171 -13.34 0.47 -17.54
CA TYR A 171 -14.47 -0.31 -17.03
C TYR A 171 -14.67 -0.08 -15.53
N LYS A 172 -15.85 0.44 -15.16
CA LYS A 172 -16.38 0.36 -13.80
C LYS A 172 -17.41 -0.75 -13.76
N VAL A 173 -17.18 -1.81 -13.00
CA VAL A 173 -18.04 -3.01 -12.99
C VAL A 173 -18.21 -3.58 -11.61
N ARG A 174 -19.32 -4.31 -11.39
CA ARG A 174 -19.51 -5.08 -10.17
C ARG A 174 -18.59 -6.31 -10.17
N VAL A 175 -18.27 -6.83 -8.98
CA VAL A 175 -17.41 -8.00 -8.78
C VAL A 175 -17.92 -9.22 -9.55
N ALA A 176 -19.24 -9.42 -9.59
CA ALA A 176 -19.86 -10.52 -10.34
C ALA A 176 -19.63 -10.42 -11.86
N GLU A 177 -19.36 -9.22 -12.38
CA GLU A 177 -19.13 -8.98 -13.81
C GLU A 177 -17.65 -9.02 -14.20
N LEU A 178 -16.74 -8.99 -13.21
CA LEU A 178 -15.29 -8.97 -13.43
C LEU A 178 -14.82 -10.22 -14.17
N ALA A 179 -15.15 -11.43 -13.70
CA ALA A 179 -14.65 -12.65 -14.33
C ALA A 179 -15.08 -12.76 -15.82
N PRO A 180 -16.37 -12.58 -16.18
CA PRO A 180 -16.78 -12.49 -17.59
C PRO A 180 -16.06 -11.38 -18.37
N LEU A 181 -15.82 -10.21 -17.77
CA LEU A 181 -15.07 -9.12 -18.41
C LEU A 181 -13.62 -9.54 -18.68
N LEU A 182 -12.93 -10.13 -17.70
CA LEU A 182 -11.55 -10.58 -17.83
C LEU A 182 -11.40 -11.65 -18.92
N VAL A 183 -12.36 -12.57 -19.04
CA VAL A 183 -12.40 -13.56 -20.14
C VAL A 183 -12.47 -12.88 -21.50
N ARG A 184 -13.37 -11.88 -21.66
CA ARG A 184 -13.48 -11.11 -22.91
C ARG A 184 -12.20 -10.33 -23.21
N LEU A 185 -11.61 -9.69 -22.21
CA LEU A 185 -10.40 -8.89 -22.38
C LEU A 185 -9.21 -9.78 -22.77
N ALA A 186 -9.05 -10.94 -22.14
CA ALA A 186 -7.99 -11.89 -22.46
C ALA A 186 -8.09 -12.43 -23.90
N ALA A 187 -9.31 -12.59 -24.43
CA ALA A 187 -9.55 -12.96 -25.82
C ALA A 187 -9.35 -11.79 -26.81
N THR A 188 -9.35 -10.54 -26.33
CA THR A 188 -9.16 -9.36 -27.17
C THR A 188 -7.68 -9.16 -27.47
N ARG A 189 -7.34 -8.94 -28.74
CA ARG A 189 -5.96 -8.67 -29.16
C ARG A 189 -5.51 -7.33 -28.58
N ALA A 190 -4.30 -7.29 -28.04
CA ALA A 190 -3.67 -6.03 -27.67
C ALA A 190 -3.37 -5.21 -28.94
N ASP A 191 -3.64 -3.90 -28.92
CA ASP A 191 -3.38 -3.04 -30.07
C ASP A 191 -1.88 -2.76 -30.17
N ALA A 192 -1.22 -3.27 -31.21
CA ALA A 192 0.24 -3.17 -31.33
C ALA A 192 0.72 -1.74 -31.59
N ARG A 193 -0.17 -0.84 -32.03
CA ARG A 193 0.17 0.59 -32.23
C ARG A 193 0.43 1.33 -30.92
N GLU A 194 -0.07 0.82 -29.80
CA GLU A 194 0.14 1.40 -28.46
C GLU A 194 1.38 0.81 -27.75
N GLY A 195 2.00 -0.26 -28.30
CA GLY A 195 3.16 -0.94 -27.73
C GLY A 195 4.53 -0.30 -28.06
N GLU A 196 4.54 0.78 -28.84
CA GLU A 196 5.72 1.62 -29.14
C GLU A 196 5.80 2.87 -28.25
N LEU A 197 4.93 2.99 -27.23
CA LEU A 197 5.01 4.09 -26.28
C LEU A 197 6.33 3.99 -25.52
N ALA A 198 7.21 4.96 -25.76
CA ALA A 198 8.47 5.07 -25.03
C ALA A 198 8.14 5.17 -23.53
N VAL A 199 8.70 4.27 -22.73
CA VAL A 199 8.53 4.30 -21.28
C VAL A 199 9.17 5.60 -20.76
N PRO A 200 8.40 6.46 -20.08
CA PRO A 200 8.94 7.66 -19.46
C PRO A 200 10.09 7.36 -18.48
N GLU A 201 11.10 8.24 -18.43
CA GLU A 201 12.30 8.04 -17.58
C GLU A 201 11.92 7.93 -16.10
N ASP A 202 10.92 8.68 -15.64
CA ASP A 202 10.42 8.62 -14.26
C ASP A 202 9.90 7.23 -13.90
N ILE A 203 9.09 6.60 -14.76
CA ILE A 203 8.61 5.22 -14.56
C ILE A 203 9.79 4.24 -14.51
N GLU A 204 10.80 4.40 -15.37
CA GLU A 204 11.98 3.54 -15.32
C GLU A 204 12.74 3.65 -14.01
N ILE A 205 12.95 4.88 -13.52
CA ILE A 205 13.62 5.13 -12.25
C ILE A 205 12.83 4.50 -11.11
N GLU A 206 11.52 4.68 -11.10
CA GLU A 206 10.67 4.14 -10.04
C GLU A 206 10.65 2.62 -10.01
N VAL A 207 10.58 1.95 -11.17
CA VAL A 207 10.68 0.48 -11.22
C VAL A 207 12.06 0.01 -10.74
N LYS A 208 13.15 0.72 -11.08
CA LYS A 208 14.49 0.40 -10.57
C LYS A 208 14.58 0.53 -9.05
N ILE A 209 14.00 1.59 -8.46
CA ILE A 209 13.92 1.75 -6.98
C ILE A 209 13.19 0.57 -6.35
N ALA A 210 12.05 0.15 -6.94
CA ALA A 210 11.30 -1.01 -6.46
C ALA A 210 12.10 -2.32 -6.60
N LYS A 211 13.07 -2.39 -7.53
CA LYS A 211 14.00 -3.52 -7.71
C LYS A 211 15.18 -3.58 -6.73
N GLU A 212 15.15 -2.79 -5.65
CA GLU A 212 16.25 -2.64 -4.67
C GLU A 212 17.49 -1.92 -5.21
N ASP A 213 17.43 -1.29 -6.39
CA ASP A 213 18.52 -0.43 -6.81
C ASP A 213 18.57 0.80 -5.89
N LYS A 214 19.80 1.22 -5.53
CA LYS A 214 19.99 2.40 -4.66
C LYS A 214 19.34 3.63 -5.30
N ALA A 215 18.31 4.16 -4.65
CA ALA A 215 17.51 5.30 -5.14
C ALA A 215 18.37 6.50 -5.56
N THR A 216 19.42 6.81 -4.81
CA THR A 216 20.39 7.87 -5.14
C THR A 216 21.14 7.61 -6.44
N THR A 217 21.48 6.35 -6.72
CA THR A 217 22.24 5.96 -7.90
C THR A 217 21.38 5.94 -9.15
N VAL A 218 20.11 5.55 -9.02
CA VAL A 218 19.16 5.52 -10.15
C VAL A 218 18.53 6.87 -10.45
N GLY A 219 18.86 7.91 -9.68
CA GLY A 219 18.48 9.27 -10.00
C GLY A 219 17.15 9.72 -9.40
N VAL A 220 16.79 9.26 -8.20
CA VAL A 220 15.56 9.70 -7.48
C VAL A 220 15.42 11.22 -7.41
N GLN A 221 16.53 11.96 -7.35
CA GLN A 221 16.57 13.43 -7.34
C GLN A 221 15.99 14.08 -8.61
N LYS A 222 15.92 13.33 -9.73
CA LYS A 222 15.35 13.82 -10.98
C LYS A 222 13.81 13.85 -10.96
N LEU A 223 13.20 13.01 -10.14
CA LEU A 223 11.74 12.77 -10.10
C LEU A 223 10.94 13.95 -9.56
N GLY A 224 11.58 14.86 -8.82
CA GLY A 224 10.85 15.84 -8.03
C GLY A 224 11.66 17.05 -7.64
N THR A 225 11.07 17.86 -6.78
CA THR A 225 11.72 19.00 -6.10
C THR A 225 11.67 18.80 -4.59
N PRO A 226 12.70 19.19 -3.83
CA PRO A 226 12.67 19.08 -2.38
C PRO A 226 11.46 19.81 -1.76
N SER A 227 10.76 19.13 -0.86
CA SER A 227 9.66 19.68 -0.08
C SER A 227 10.12 20.06 1.34
N MET A 228 9.20 20.58 2.14
CA MET A 228 9.42 20.89 3.57
C MET A 228 9.06 19.72 4.50
N TYR A 229 8.67 18.57 3.94
CA TYR A 229 8.19 17.43 4.69
C TYR A 229 9.27 16.36 4.85
N ALA A 230 9.26 15.69 6.00
CA ALA A 230 10.14 14.56 6.28
C ALA A 230 9.41 13.24 6.01
N CYS A 231 10.16 12.26 5.51
CA CYS A 231 9.68 10.90 5.33
C CYS A 231 9.38 10.28 6.71
N PRO A 232 8.16 9.77 6.95
CA PRO A 232 7.83 9.12 8.23
C PRO A 232 8.75 7.93 8.56
N GLU A 233 9.20 7.19 7.54
CA GLU A 233 10.01 5.98 7.74
C GLU A 233 11.52 6.22 7.91
N CYS A 234 12.11 7.19 7.19
CA CYS A 234 13.56 7.41 7.22
C CYS A 234 14.00 8.80 7.69
N HIS A 235 13.04 9.67 7.99
CA HIS A 235 13.25 11.07 8.41
C HIS A 235 14.03 11.95 7.41
N GLY A 236 14.30 11.43 6.21
CA GLY A 236 14.90 12.22 5.13
C GLY A 236 13.89 13.15 4.47
N VAL A 237 14.39 14.20 3.82
CA VAL A 237 13.55 15.15 3.06
C VAL A 237 12.80 14.42 1.95
N LEU A 238 11.49 14.67 1.84
CA LEU A 238 10.65 14.20 0.75
C LEU A 238 10.82 15.10 -0.47
N LEU A 239 10.95 14.49 -1.65
CA LEU A 239 10.80 15.15 -2.94
C LEU A 239 9.33 15.12 -3.32
N GLN A 240 8.77 16.27 -3.68
CA GLN A 240 7.46 16.34 -4.34
C GLN A 240 7.66 16.04 -5.83
N MET A 241 6.93 15.04 -6.34
CA MET A 241 7.05 14.60 -7.72
C MET A 241 6.50 15.65 -8.70
N LYS A 242 7.17 15.81 -9.84
CA LYS A 242 6.75 16.75 -10.89
C LYS A 242 5.52 16.22 -11.63
N ASP A 243 4.58 17.11 -11.94
CA ASP A 243 3.40 16.83 -12.77
C ASP A 243 2.56 15.62 -12.32
N ALA A 244 2.66 15.23 -11.05
CA ALA A 244 1.94 14.12 -10.48
C ALA A 244 0.50 14.51 -10.11
N ASN A 245 -0.46 13.70 -10.56
CA ASN A 245 -1.86 13.80 -10.16
C ASN A 245 -2.39 12.38 -9.83
N PRO A 246 -2.66 12.04 -8.55
CA PRO A 246 -2.65 12.91 -7.37
C PRO A 246 -1.24 13.36 -6.96
N LEU A 247 -1.17 14.26 -5.97
CA LEU A 247 0.09 14.74 -5.41
C LEU A 247 0.87 13.58 -4.80
N ARG A 248 2.14 13.44 -5.20
CA ARG A 248 3.02 12.32 -4.81
C ARG A 248 4.35 12.81 -4.28
N PHE A 249 4.91 12.04 -3.36
CA PHE A 249 6.17 12.28 -2.69
C PHE A 249 7.06 11.05 -2.74
N ARG A 250 8.38 11.26 -2.80
CA ARG A 250 9.36 10.18 -2.68
C ARG A 250 10.59 10.65 -1.90
N CYS A 251 11.09 9.84 -0.97
CA CYS A 251 12.30 10.19 -0.21
C CYS A 251 13.58 9.73 -0.92
N HIS A 252 14.73 10.18 -0.45
CA HIS A 252 16.05 9.83 -1.02
C HIS A 252 16.42 8.34 -0.91
N THR A 253 15.82 7.59 0.03
CA THR A 253 15.98 6.12 0.13
C THR A 253 14.98 5.37 -0.75
N GLY A 254 13.97 6.04 -1.27
CA GLY A 254 13.00 5.52 -2.23
C GLY A 254 11.60 5.22 -1.68
N HIS A 255 11.30 5.47 -0.40
CA HIS A 255 9.92 5.38 0.10
C HIS A 255 9.01 6.34 -0.66
N ALA A 256 7.83 5.88 -1.06
CA ALA A 256 6.88 6.64 -1.85
C ALA A 256 5.57 6.83 -1.10
N TYR A 257 4.95 7.99 -1.28
CA TYR A 257 3.67 8.33 -0.67
C TYR A 257 2.83 9.13 -1.64
N THR A 258 1.54 8.83 -1.70
CA THR A 258 0.51 9.80 -2.09
C THR A 258 0.23 10.77 -0.94
N LEU A 259 -0.51 11.84 -1.21
CA LEU A 259 -0.93 12.77 -0.16
C LEU A 259 -1.74 12.08 0.95
N GLU A 260 -2.72 11.24 0.56
CA GLU A 260 -3.57 10.53 1.53
C GLU A 260 -2.75 9.58 2.40
N SER A 261 -1.87 8.79 1.79
CA SER A 261 -0.99 7.87 2.51
C SER A 261 0.01 8.60 3.41
N LEU A 262 0.54 9.75 2.97
CA LEU A 262 1.45 10.56 3.79
C LEU A 262 0.74 11.16 5.00
N LEU A 263 -0.46 11.72 4.82
CA LEU A 263 -1.24 12.27 5.93
C LEU A 263 -1.57 11.18 6.95
N ALA A 264 -1.96 10.00 6.47
CA ALA A 264 -2.30 8.90 7.35
C ALA A 264 -1.08 8.34 8.11
N ASP A 265 0.14 8.36 7.53
CA ASP A 265 1.37 8.07 8.28
C ASP A 265 1.77 9.21 9.23
N MET A 266 1.47 10.46 8.91
CA MET A 266 1.68 11.58 9.83
C MET A 266 0.78 11.45 11.06
N ASP A 267 -0.46 11.02 10.89
CA ASP A 267 -1.39 10.73 11.98
C ASP A 267 -0.84 9.62 12.89
N ASP A 268 -0.36 8.50 12.32
CA ASP A 268 0.31 7.43 13.08
C ASP A 268 1.52 7.97 13.89
N VAL A 269 2.38 8.79 13.26
CA VAL A 269 3.56 9.38 13.94
C VAL A 269 3.16 10.31 15.09
N ILE A 270 2.08 11.09 14.91
CA ILE A 270 1.54 11.94 15.96
C ILE A 270 1.03 11.07 17.11
N GLU A 271 0.26 10.03 16.82
CA GLU A 271 -0.29 9.12 17.84
C GLU A 271 0.83 8.44 18.65
N ASP A 272 1.83 7.87 17.98
CA ASP A 272 2.99 7.23 18.62
C ASP A 272 3.78 8.20 19.51
N SER A 273 3.93 9.45 19.05
CA SER A 273 4.61 10.50 19.81
C SER A 273 3.83 10.87 21.08
N LEU A 274 2.51 10.95 20.99
CA LEU A 274 1.64 11.22 22.14
C LEU A 274 1.70 10.07 23.15
N TRP A 275 1.62 8.81 22.71
CA TRP A 275 1.76 7.65 23.60
C TRP A 275 3.13 7.57 24.26
N SER A 276 4.20 7.90 23.53
CA SER A 276 5.56 7.97 24.07
C SER A 276 5.67 9.05 25.14
N ALA A 277 5.05 10.22 24.93
CA ALA A 277 5.01 11.30 25.91
C ALA A 277 4.22 10.90 27.17
N ILE A 278 3.05 10.26 27.02
CA ILE A 278 2.25 9.74 28.14
C ILE A 278 3.09 8.78 28.97
N ARG A 279 3.74 7.80 28.33
CA ARG A 279 4.59 6.82 29.02
C ARG A 279 5.71 7.48 29.81
N ALA A 280 6.43 8.43 29.20
CA ALA A 280 7.51 9.15 29.87
C ALA A 280 7.02 9.96 31.09
N LEU A 281 5.82 10.55 31.01
CA LEU A 281 5.20 11.25 32.14
C LEU A 281 4.81 10.28 33.26
N GLU A 282 4.18 9.15 32.93
CA GLU A 282 3.78 8.13 33.90
C GLU A 282 5.01 7.52 34.61
N GLU A 283 6.05 7.16 33.85
CA GLU A 283 7.31 6.63 34.41
C GLU A 283 7.97 7.64 35.35
N ARG A 284 7.99 8.93 35.00
CA ARG A 284 8.51 10.00 35.86
C ARG A 284 7.68 10.13 37.14
N ALA A 285 6.35 10.07 37.06
CA ALA A 285 5.47 10.12 38.23
C ALA A 285 5.70 8.92 39.16
N MET A 286 5.84 7.71 38.60
CA MET A 286 6.15 6.49 39.34
C MET A 286 7.51 6.60 40.06
N LEU A 287 8.54 7.06 39.36
CA LEU A 287 9.88 7.25 39.93
C LEU A 287 9.87 8.25 41.09
N MET A 288 9.12 9.35 40.96
CA MET A 288 8.97 10.34 42.04
C MET A 288 8.26 9.76 43.27
N ARG A 289 7.21 8.94 43.08
CA ARG A 289 6.54 8.24 44.20
C ARG A 289 7.50 7.26 44.89
N GLN A 290 8.29 6.52 44.13
CA GLN A 290 9.31 5.63 44.68
C GLN A 290 10.38 6.39 45.46
N ALA A 291 10.89 7.50 44.92
CA ALA A 291 11.85 8.36 45.59
C ALA A 291 11.28 8.96 46.89
N ALA A 292 10.00 9.36 46.89
CA ALA A 292 9.32 9.84 48.10
C ALA A 292 9.20 8.77 49.17
N ALA A 293 8.88 7.52 48.79
CA ALA A 293 8.83 6.39 49.72
C ALA A 293 10.22 6.14 50.35
N HIS A 294 11.27 6.13 49.53
CA HIS A 294 12.65 5.97 50.02
C HIS A 294 13.09 7.12 50.94
N ALA A 295 12.76 8.38 50.59
CA ALA A 295 13.07 9.55 51.42
C ALA A 295 12.39 9.49 52.80
N ARG A 296 11.16 8.93 52.86
CA ARG A 296 10.45 8.68 54.14
C ARG A 296 11.16 7.64 54.99
N GLU A 297 11.57 6.52 54.39
CA GLU A 297 12.28 5.43 55.08
C GLU A 297 13.67 5.84 55.56
N ALA A 298 14.41 6.59 54.73
CA ALA A 298 15.76 7.06 55.03
C ALA A 298 15.79 8.28 55.97
N HIS A 299 14.62 8.85 56.32
CA HIS A 299 14.48 10.12 57.04
C HIS A 299 15.33 11.26 56.43
N ALA A 300 15.49 11.25 55.11
CA ALA A 300 16.35 12.17 54.37
C ALA A 300 15.68 12.63 53.08
N GLY A 301 15.68 13.95 52.82
CA GLY A 301 15.06 14.56 51.64
C GLY A 301 13.61 15.01 51.84
N ASP A 302 13.03 15.66 50.82
CA ASP A 302 11.68 16.22 50.85
C ASP A 302 10.67 15.29 50.15
N ALA A 303 10.18 14.31 50.91
CA ALA A 303 9.19 13.35 50.41
C ALA A 303 7.85 14.00 50.02
N ARG A 304 7.50 15.14 50.62
CA ARG A 304 6.24 15.83 50.32
C ARG A 304 6.31 16.49 48.96
N ALA A 305 7.38 17.25 48.70
CA ALA A 305 7.59 17.89 47.41
C ALA A 305 7.63 16.85 46.28
N LEU A 306 8.30 15.70 46.49
CA LEU A 306 8.33 14.61 45.51
C LEU A 306 6.95 14.05 45.16
N LEU A 307 6.05 13.91 46.14
CA LEU A 307 4.68 13.48 45.89
C LEU A 307 3.84 14.54 45.17
N GLU A 308 3.99 15.81 45.54
CA GLU A 308 3.32 16.93 44.85
C GLU A 308 3.75 16.99 43.38
N PHE A 309 5.05 16.81 43.08
CA PHE A 309 5.54 16.71 41.70
C PHE A 309 5.04 15.46 40.96
N ALA A 310 4.91 14.32 41.65
CA ALA A 310 4.37 13.10 41.07
C ALA A 310 2.90 13.28 40.64
N GLU A 311 2.08 13.89 41.50
CA GLU A 311 0.67 14.18 41.20
C GLU A 311 0.53 15.17 40.04
N GLU A 312 1.34 16.22 40.02
CA GLU A 312 1.36 17.16 38.91
C GLU A 312 1.77 16.51 37.58
N THR A 313 2.77 15.62 37.61
CA THR A 313 3.20 14.89 36.42
C THR A 313 2.11 13.92 35.93
N GLN A 314 1.41 13.25 36.86
CA GLN A 314 0.28 12.38 36.52
C GLN A 314 -0.87 13.16 35.86
N ARG A 315 -1.24 14.33 36.41
CA ARG A 315 -2.29 15.18 35.81
C ARG A 315 -1.96 15.57 34.37
N ARG A 316 -0.69 15.85 34.07
CA ARG A 316 -0.25 16.14 32.70
C ARG A 316 -0.40 14.93 31.78
N ALA A 317 -0.05 13.73 32.25
CA ALA A 317 -0.25 12.50 31.48
C ALA A 317 -1.74 12.29 31.16
N ASP A 318 -2.62 12.51 32.14
CA ASP A 318 -4.06 12.34 31.98
C ASP A 318 -4.67 13.31 30.96
N ILE A 319 -4.21 14.58 30.92
CA ILE A 319 -4.64 15.56 29.93
C ILE A 319 -4.25 15.12 28.51
N VAL A 320 -3.01 14.69 28.31
CA VAL A 320 -2.53 14.21 27.00
C VAL A 320 -3.30 12.95 26.59
N ARG A 321 -3.56 12.04 27.54
CA ARG A 321 -4.34 10.83 27.31
C ARG A 321 -5.78 11.14 26.86
N GLN A 322 -6.43 12.13 27.48
CA GLN A 322 -7.77 12.55 27.06
C GLN A 322 -7.78 13.06 25.61
N ALA A 323 -6.77 13.84 25.21
CA ALA A 323 -6.67 14.34 23.84
C ALA A 323 -6.60 13.21 22.80
N VAL A 324 -5.82 12.15 23.08
CA VAL A 324 -5.73 10.96 22.19
C VAL A 324 -7.08 10.25 22.08
N PHE A 325 -7.78 10.05 23.20
CA PHE A 325 -9.08 9.34 23.19
C PHE A 325 -10.21 10.15 22.54
N ASP A 326 -10.22 11.47 22.69
CA ASP A 326 -11.22 12.35 22.07
C ASP A 326 -11.08 12.39 20.53
N GLU A 327 -9.87 12.27 20.00
CA GLU A 327 -9.63 12.10 18.57
C GLU A 327 -10.15 10.76 18.05
N HIS A 328 -9.88 9.66 18.76
CA HIS A 328 -10.41 8.33 18.41
C HIS A 328 -11.94 8.27 18.44
N ALA A 329 -12.58 8.94 19.40
CA ALA A 329 -14.04 9.01 19.49
C ALA A 329 -14.67 9.76 18.30
N LYS A 330 -14.00 10.81 17.81
CA LYS A 330 -14.43 11.56 16.62
C LYS A 330 -14.19 10.79 15.32
N ALA A 331 -13.05 10.11 15.20
CA ALA A 331 -12.69 9.32 14.02
C ALA A 331 -13.55 8.06 13.84
N SER A 332 -14.01 7.46 14.95
CA SER A 332 -14.84 6.23 14.95
C SER A 332 -16.34 6.47 14.75
N GLY A 333 -16.79 7.73 14.58
CA GLY A 333 -18.21 8.06 14.39
C GLY A 333 -19.11 7.76 15.59
N ALA A 334 -18.55 7.49 16.77
CA ALA A 334 -19.30 7.11 17.97
C ALA A 334 -19.89 8.32 18.74
N GLY A 335 -20.08 9.46 18.07
CA GLY A 335 -20.48 10.71 18.70
C GLY A 335 -21.29 11.63 17.80
N ALA A 336 -22.35 11.13 17.16
CA ALA A 336 -23.51 11.90 16.69
C ALA A 336 -24.73 10.99 16.54
#